data_AF-A0AAQ5WZK2-F1
#
_entry.id   AF-A0AAQ5WZK2-F1
#
_cell.length_a   1.000
_cell.length_b   1.000
_cell.length_c   1.000
_cell.angle_alpha   90.00
_cell.angle_beta   90.00
_cell.angle_gamma   90.00
#
_symmetry.space_group_name_H-M   'P 1'
#
loop_
_entity.id
_entity.type
_entity.pdbx_description
1 polymer ?
#
loop_
_entity_poly.entity_id
_entity_poly.type
_entity_poly.pdbx_seq_one_letter_code
_entity_poly.pdbx_strand_id
1 'polypeptide(L)'
;MENVAVFDSPGKGRGLKATKEFWAGDVIFSEASISAVVFDSLTERICHSCFRRQDKLQRCGQCKFAHYCDRTCQRAGWAEHKQECSAIKAYGSVPNENIRLVARIMWRVDKDGSLLSDTQLTTLEELEDHIADMQEDELKEFKVDIHNFLDYWPRTSKQHTIDDISHVFGVINCNGFTVSDQRGLQAVGVGLFPNLCLVNHDCWPNCTVILNHGNQSAVNTLFHSQRRIELRSLGKIAEGEELTVSYVDYMNLSEERQRLLKTQYFFDCTCEHCKNRIKDDIKLGGKVEDGVKPSEEQVKEATDYCFQMLEKMDQARLKGDYHEVVKICRDAIEKTEPILADTHIYLLRMWSTMSEVQAYLQYFDEAAEYARKMVDGYMKLYHSNNAALGMAAMRAGVTHWQAGQIEVGHGMICKAYAILMVTHGPTHPITKDLEAMRMQTEMELRMFKQNEYVYHSMREAALKNKPMTMIHPIVYCQQLSECLCENLCI
;
A
#
# COMPACT_ATOMS: atom_id res chain seq x y z
N MET A 1 1.40 -6.64 -24.96
CA MET A 1 1.01 -5.26 -24.62
C MET A 1 0.14 -4.69 -25.74
N GLU A 2 -1.08 -5.18 -25.91
CA GLU A 2 -1.95 -4.78 -27.04
C GLU A 2 -2.92 -3.65 -26.68
N ASN A 3 -3.20 -3.47 -25.39
CA ASN A 3 -4.22 -2.52 -24.93
C ASN A 3 -3.70 -1.10 -24.67
N VAL A 4 -2.39 -0.87 -24.89
CA VAL A 4 -1.72 0.41 -24.64
C VAL A 4 -0.71 0.70 -25.74
N ALA A 5 -0.42 1.98 -25.95
CA ALA A 5 0.64 2.43 -26.83
C ALA A 5 1.46 3.54 -26.15
N VAL A 6 2.77 3.53 -26.37
CA VAL A 6 3.65 4.64 -25.98
C VAL A 6 3.35 5.83 -26.88
N PHE A 7 3.30 7.02 -26.29
CA PHE A 7 3.14 8.27 -27.03
C PHE A 7 3.94 9.39 -26.37
N ASP A 8 4.22 10.45 -27.13
CA ASP A 8 4.78 11.69 -26.58
C ASP A 8 3.64 12.51 -25.96
N SER A 9 3.67 12.61 -24.63
CA SER A 9 2.70 13.34 -23.83
C SER A 9 3.15 14.80 -23.68
N PRO A 10 2.36 15.78 -24.19
CA PRO A 10 2.79 17.17 -24.23
C PRO A 10 3.21 17.71 -22.86
N GLY A 11 4.50 18.04 -22.73
CA GLY A 11 5.07 18.59 -21.50
C GLY A 11 5.32 17.58 -20.37
N LYS A 12 5.12 16.28 -20.61
CA LYS A 12 5.37 15.19 -19.64
C LYS A 12 6.37 14.14 -20.15
N GLY A 13 6.94 14.33 -21.33
CA GLY A 13 7.79 13.32 -21.96
C GLY A 13 6.97 12.14 -22.48
N ARG A 14 7.44 10.91 -22.30
CA ARG A 14 6.70 9.72 -22.75
C ARG A 14 5.51 9.44 -21.81
N GLY A 15 4.48 8.83 -22.37
CA GLY A 15 3.32 8.35 -21.62
C GLY A 15 2.74 7.08 -22.23
N LEU A 16 1.80 6.45 -21.53
CA LEU A 16 0.96 5.40 -22.08
C LEU A 16 -0.44 5.93 -22.36
N LYS A 17 -1.00 5.58 -23.52
CA LYS A 17 -2.41 5.84 -23.85
C LYS A 17 -3.14 4.53 -24.16
N ALA A 18 -4.45 4.52 -23.93
CA ALA A 18 -5.31 3.39 -24.23
C ALA A 18 -5.43 3.18 -25.75
N THR A 19 -5.39 1.93 -26.22
CA THR A 19 -5.66 1.57 -27.64
C THR A 19 -7.08 1.04 -27.85
N LYS A 20 -7.88 1.01 -26.79
CA LYS A 20 -9.29 0.63 -26.78
C LYS A 20 -10.00 1.23 -25.57
N GLU A 21 -11.31 1.11 -25.52
CA GLU A 21 -12.11 1.52 -24.36
C GLU A 21 -11.95 0.54 -23.18
N PHE A 22 -11.97 1.08 -21.95
CA PHE A 22 -11.98 0.31 -20.70
C PHE A 22 -13.12 0.75 -19.77
N TRP A 23 -13.52 -0.16 -18.89
CA TRP A 23 -14.48 0.05 -17.81
C TRP A 23 -13.84 -0.17 -16.45
N ALA A 24 -14.49 0.33 -15.38
CA ALA A 24 -13.96 0.20 -14.03
C ALA A 24 -13.66 -1.27 -13.66
N GLY A 25 -12.42 -1.54 -13.26
CA GLY A 25 -11.96 -2.87 -12.82
C GLY A 25 -11.32 -3.71 -13.92
N ASP A 26 -11.30 -3.24 -15.17
CA ASP A 26 -10.55 -3.88 -16.24
C ASP A 26 -9.04 -3.88 -15.94
N VAL A 27 -8.38 -4.99 -16.25
CA VAL A 27 -6.92 -5.08 -16.22
C VAL A 27 -6.39 -4.57 -17.54
N ILE A 28 -5.72 -3.42 -17.52
CA ILE A 28 -5.12 -2.79 -18.70
C ILE A 28 -3.91 -3.62 -19.14
N PHE A 29 -3.00 -3.89 -18.20
CA PHE A 29 -1.92 -4.86 -18.35
C PHE A 29 -1.45 -5.37 -17.00
N SER A 30 -0.66 -6.45 -17.04
CA SER A 30 0.03 -7.00 -15.88
C SER A 30 1.51 -7.20 -16.20
N GLU A 31 2.38 -6.96 -15.23
CA GLU A 31 3.83 -6.99 -15.43
C GLU A 31 4.55 -7.60 -14.23
N ALA A 32 5.49 -8.52 -14.49
CA ALA A 32 6.43 -8.96 -13.48
C ALA A 32 7.59 -7.96 -13.36
N SER A 33 8.15 -7.80 -12.17
CA SER A 33 9.31 -6.92 -11.97
C SER A 33 10.53 -7.43 -12.74
N ILE A 34 11.39 -6.53 -13.25
CA ILE A 34 12.77 -6.88 -13.63
C ILE A 34 13.46 -7.56 -12.45
N SER A 35 13.34 -6.91 -11.28
CA SER A 35 13.87 -7.35 -10.01
C SER A 35 13.16 -6.61 -8.88
N ALA A 36 13.21 -7.18 -7.68
CA ALA A 36 12.77 -6.54 -6.45
C ALA A 36 13.64 -6.98 -5.27
N VAL A 37 13.71 -6.14 -4.24
CA VAL A 37 14.45 -6.40 -2.99
C VAL A 37 13.64 -5.99 -1.77
N VAL A 38 13.85 -6.70 -0.66
CA VAL A 38 13.27 -6.37 0.66
C VAL A 38 14.05 -5.21 1.27
N PHE A 39 13.36 -4.31 1.98
CA PHE A 39 13.99 -3.22 2.74
C PHE A 39 14.86 -3.75 3.89
N ASP A 40 15.98 -3.08 4.16
CA ASP A 40 16.97 -3.51 5.17
C ASP A 40 16.35 -3.75 6.55
N SER A 41 15.43 -2.88 6.96
CA SER A 41 14.73 -2.91 8.25
C SER A 41 13.81 -4.12 8.45
N LEU A 42 13.50 -4.89 7.40
CA LEU A 42 12.47 -5.94 7.41
C LEU A 42 12.99 -7.31 6.95
N THR A 43 14.30 -7.44 6.75
CA THR A 43 14.95 -8.64 6.19
C THR A 43 14.65 -9.94 6.96
N GLU A 44 14.53 -9.89 8.28
CA GLU A 44 14.25 -11.08 9.10
C GLU A 44 12.76 -11.44 9.20
N ARG A 45 11.86 -10.56 8.74
CA ARG A 45 10.40 -10.71 8.87
C ARG A 45 9.70 -10.95 7.54
N ILE A 46 10.38 -10.66 6.43
CA ILE A 46 9.83 -10.72 5.08
C ILE A 46 10.58 -11.75 4.23
N CYS A 47 9.82 -12.62 3.57
CA CYS A 47 10.40 -13.56 2.63
C CYS A 47 10.98 -12.82 1.41
N HIS A 48 12.26 -13.06 1.11
CA HIS A 48 13.00 -12.46 -0.01
C HIS A 48 12.59 -12.97 -1.40
N SER A 49 11.64 -13.90 -1.47
CA SER A 49 11.12 -14.46 -2.71
C SER A 49 9.69 -14.01 -2.97
N CYS A 50 8.78 -14.17 -2.00
CA CYS A 50 7.36 -13.84 -2.18
C CYS A 50 6.92 -12.53 -1.52
N PHE A 51 7.81 -11.87 -0.77
CA PHE A 51 7.54 -10.61 -0.04
C PHE A 51 6.42 -10.73 1.00
N ARG A 52 6.09 -11.97 1.39
CA ARG A 52 5.11 -12.22 2.45
C ARG A 52 5.77 -12.11 3.81
N ARG A 53 5.06 -11.48 4.74
CA ARG A 53 5.40 -11.48 6.16
C ARG A 53 5.12 -12.84 6.77
N GLN A 54 6.05 -13.34 7.58
CA GLN A 54 5.93 -14.56 8.36
C GLN A 54 6.67 -14.41 9.69
N ASP A 55 6.17 -15.01 10.76
CA ASP A 55 6.82 -14.96 12.08
C ASP A 55 8.08 -15.84 12.14
N LYS A 56 8.12 -16.90 11.32
CA LYS A 56 9.24 -17.85 11.26
C LYS A 56 9.69 -18.03 9.83
N LEU A 57 10.85 -17.49 9.51
CA LEU A 57 11.51 -17.66 8.21
C LEU A 57 12.74 -18.54 8.31
N GLN A 58 13.03 -19.25 7.22
CA GLN A 58 14.23 -20.07 7.04
C GLN A 58 15.33 -19.24 6.38
N ARG A 59 16.44 -19.06 7.09
CA ARG A 59 17.61 -18.31 6.61
C ARG A 59 18.46 -19.13 5.64
N CYS A 60 18.95 -18.49 4.58
CA CYS A 60 19.91 -19.09 3.66
C CYS A 60 21.19 -19.49 4.40
N GLY A 61 21.56 -20.78 4.33
CA GLY A 61 22.74 -21.29 5.02
C GLY A 61 24.08 -20.76 4.48
N GLN A 62 24.12 -20.22 3.26
CA GLN A 62 25.35 -19.76 2.61
C GLN A 62 25.68 -18.30 2.93
N CYS A 63 24.78 -17.37 2.61
CA CYS A 63 25.01 -15.94 2.86
C CYS A 63 24.57 -15.48 4.25
N LYS A 64 23.73 -16.27 4.95
CA LYS A 64 23.10 -15.89 6.23
C LYS A 64 22.32 -14.57 6.19
N PHE A 65 21.94 -14.10 4.99
CA PHE A 65 21.19 -12.87 4.78
C PHE A 65 19.75 -13.14 4.35
N ALA A 66 19.55 -13.82 3.22
CA ALA A 66 18.21 -14.00 2.66
C ALA A 66 17.35 -14.95 3.51
N HIS A 67 16.07 -14.58 3.69
CA HIS A 67 15.09 -15.32 4.46
C HIS A 67 13.92 -15.78 3.58
N TYR A 68 13.42 -17.00 3.81
CA TYR A 68 12.36 -17.62 3.00
C TYR A 68 11.28 -18.24 3.86
N CYS A 69 10.03 -18.28 3.37
CA CYS A 69 8.96 -19.02 4.06
C CYS A 69 9.36 -20.48 4.29
N ASP A 70 9.89 -21.11 3.24
CA ASP A 70 10.28 -22.51 3.20
C ASP A 70 11.25 -22.77 2.03
N ARG A 71 11.56 -24.06 1.80
CA ARG A 71 12.38 -24.52 0.68
C ARG A 71 11.74 -24.24 -0.69
N THR A 72 10.42 -24.09 -0.77
CA THR A 72 9.70 -23.77 -2.01
C THR A 72 10.04 -22.35 -2.44
N CYS A 73 9.88 -21.39 -1.53
CA CYS A 73 10.25 -19.99 -1.76
C CYS A 73 11.76 -19.83 -2.02
N GLN A 74 12.62 -20.58 -1.32
CA GLN A 74 14.05 -20.57 -1.55
C GLN A 74 14.42 -21.03 -2.97
N ARG A 75 13.79 -22.11 -3.46
CA ARG A 75 14.01 -22.61 -4.83
C ARG A 75 13.47 -21.62 -5.87
N ALA A 76 12.28 -21.07 -5.65
CA ALA A 76 11.68 -20.08 -6.55
C ALA A 76 12.53 -18.81 -6.67
N GLY A 77 13.10 -18.32 -5.57
CA GLY A 77 13.94 -17.13 -5.55
C GLY A 77 15.41 -17.35 -5.95
N TRP A 78 15.83 -18.60 -6.20
CA TRP A 78 17.25 -18.92 -6.42
C TRP A 78 17.82 -18.25 -7.66
N ALA A 79 17.03 -18.12 -8.73
CA ALA A 79 17.47 -17.47 -9.97
C ALA A 79 17.90 -16.00 -9.74
N GLU A 80 17.19 -15.27 -8.88
CA GLU A 80 17.51 -13.88 -8.51
C GLU A 80 18.57 -13.81 -7.40
N HIS A 81 18.55 -14.76 -6.46
CA HIS A 81 19.43 -14.72 -5.30
C HIS A 81 20.83 -15.27 -5.55
N LYS A 82 21.05 -16.18 -6.51
CA LYS A 82 22.31 -16.93 -6.64
C LYS A 82 23.55 -16.03 -6.69
N GLN A 83 23.53 -14.98 -7.52
CA GLN A 83 24.66 -14.05 -7.67
C GLN A 83 24.84 -13.19 -6.41
N GLU A 84 23.75 -12.61 -5.89
CA GLU A 84 23.74 -11.85 -4.64
C GLU A 84 24.26 -12.67 -3.44
N CYS A 85 23.88 -13.94 -3.35
CA CYS A 85 24.31 -14.87 -2.30
C CYS A 85 25.83 -14.99 -2.24
N SER A 86 26.44 -15.19 -3.41
CA SER A 86 27.90 -15.30 -3.53
C SER A 86 28.58 -13.95 -3.30
N ALA A 87 28.00 -12.86 -3.81
CA ALA A 87 28.54 -11.51 -3.67
C ALA A 87 28.55 -11.06 -2.20
N ILE A 88 27.44 -11.23 -1.47
CA ILE A 88 27.36 -10.91 -0.02
C ILE A 88 28.40 -11.71 0.76
N LYS A 89 28.54 -13.01 0.45
CA LYS A 89 29.52 -13.87 1.15
C LYS A 89 30.97 -13.43 0.88
N ALA A 90 31.27 -12.99 -0.34
CA ALA A 90 32.60 -12.53 -0.73
C ALA A 90 32.92 -11.13 -0.17
N TYR A 91 31.94 -10.23 -0.18
CA TYR A 91 32.06 -8.87 0.33
C TYR A 91 32.15 -8.84 1.87
N GLY A 92 31.48 -9.78 2.55
CA GLY A 92 31.55 -9.94 4.01
C GLY A 92 30.52 -9.13 4.80
N SER A 93 29.79 -8.24 4.13
CA SER A 93 28.67 -7.49 4.68
C SER A 93 27.50 -7.42 3.68
N VAL A 94 26.39 -6.83 4.09
CA VAL A 94 25.19 -6.66 3.26
C VAL A 94 25.11 -5.18 2.86
N PRO A 95 25.12 -4.84 1.56
CA PRO A 95 24.87 -3.47 1.10
C PRO A 95 23.42 -3.04 1.30
N ASN A 96 23.16 -1.74 1.21
CA ASN A 96 21.81 -1.19 1.29
C ASN A 96 20.88 -1.72 0.18
N GLU A 97 19.56 -1.55 0.36
CA GLU A 97 18.56 -2.01 -0.61
C GLU A 97 18.78 -1.50 -2.04
N ASN A 98 19.21 -0.25 -2.23
CA ASN A 98 19.41 0.32 -3.55
C ASN A 98 20.57 -0.37 -4.28
N ILE A 99 21.72 -0.54 -3.62
CA ILE A 99 22.89 -1.26 -4.16
C ILE A 99 22.50 -2.70 -4.52
N ARG A 100 21.73 -3.38 -3.64
CA ARG A 100 21.26 -4.74 -3.90
C ARG A 100 20.32 -4.80 -5.10
N LEU A 101 19.42 -3.83 -5.26
CA LEU A 101 18.50 -3.77 -6.39
C LEU A 101 19.24 -3.53 -7.70
N VAL A 102 20.14 -2.54 -7.75
CA VAL A 102 21.01 -2.26 -8.92
C VAL A 102 21.75 -3.53 -9.31
N ALA A 103 22.40 -4.19 -8.35
CA ALA A 103 23.18 -5.39 -8.64
C ALA A 103 22.31 -6.51 -9.25
N ARG A 104 21.11 -6.75 -8.69
CA ARG A 104 20.17 -7.73 -9.25
C ARG A 104 19.69 -7.36 -10.65
N ILE A 105 19.40 -6.08 -10.91
CA ILE A 105 18.99 -5.61 -12.23
C ILE A 105 20.11 -5.81 -13.25
N MET A 106 21.34 -5.39 -12.93
CA MET A 106 22.49 -5.52 -13.83
C MET A 106 22.81 -6.99 -14.12
N TRP A 107 22.80 -7.86 -13.10
CA TRP A 107 22.95 -9.31 -13.32
C TRP A 107 21.86 -9.92 -14.20
N ARG A 108 20.63 -9.41 -14.09
CA ARG A 108 19.49 -9.85 -14.92
C ARG A 108 19.69 -9.42 -16.37
N VAL A 109 19.99 -8.14 -16.60
CA VAL A 109 20.22 -7.56 -17.93
C VAL A 109 21.42 -8.19 -18.63
N ASP A 110 22.51 -8.44 -17.90
CA ASP A 110 23.70 -9.11 -18.47
C ASP A 110 23.43 -10.54 -18.93
N LYS A 111 22.48 -11.22 -18.28
CA LYS A 111 22.14 -12.61 -18.56
C LYS A 111 21.08 -12.73 -19.65
N ASP A 112 20.02 -11.93 -19.54
CA ASP A 112 18.79 -12.09 -20.32
C ASP A 112 18.61 -10.97 -21.39
N GLY A 113 19.45 -9.93 -21.37
CA GLY A 113 19.36 -8.75 -22.26
C GLY A 113 18.50 -7.62 -21.69
N SER A 114 18.48 -6.46 -22.35
CA SER A 114 17.72 -5.27 -21.91
C SER A 114 16.19 -5.38 -22.09
N LEU A 115 15.74 -6.24 -23.00
CA LEU A 115 14.32 -6.61 -23.19
C LEU A 115 14.06 -7.98 -22.59
N LEU A 116 13.44 -8.03 -21.40
CA LEU A 116 13.22 -9.28 -20.66
C LEU A 116 11.97 -10.04 -21.11
N SER A 117 11.09 -9.40 -21.88
CA SER A 117 9.89 -10.01 -22.43
C SER A 117 9.44 -9.30 -23.70
N ASP A 118 8.77 -10.02 -24.60
CA ASP A 118 8.15 -9.47 -25.81
C ASP A 118 7.04 -8.45 -25.50
N THR A 119 6.61 -8.38 -24.24
CA THR A 119 5.60 -7.43 -23.75
C THR A 119 6.21 -6.16 -23.17
N GLN A 120 7.52 -5.98 -23.17
CA GLN A 120 8.18 -4.79 -22.64
C GLN A 120 8.18 -3.67 -23.70
N LEU A 121 7.74 -2.46 -23.33
CA LEU A 121 7.57 -1.31 -24.22
C LEU A 121 8.73 -0.30 -24.17
N THR A 122 9.64 -0.45 -23.22
CA THR A 122 10.81 0.42 -23.01
C THR A 122 11.97 -0.44 -22.53
N THR A 123 13.20 -0.02 -22.78
CA THR A 123 14.37 -0.64 -22.15
C THR A 123 14.75 0.10 -20.87
N LEU A 124 15.70 -0.46 -20.10
CA LEU A 124 16.21 0.16 -18.89
C LEU A 124 16.94 1.47 -19.23
N GLU A 125 17.71 1.46 -20.32
CA GLU A 125 18.51 2.59 -20.83
C GLU A 125 17.66 3.78 -21.28
N GLU A 126 16.39 3.53 -21.58
CA GLU A 126 15.45 4.56 -21.99
C GLU A 126 14.72 5.19 -20.80
N LEU A 127 14.74 4.59 -19.61
CA LEU A 127 14.00 5.11 -18.45
C LEU A 127 14.61 6.43 -17.95
N GLU A 128 13.77 7.32 -17.45
CA GLU A 128 14.21 8.62 -16.93
C GLU A 128 14.96 8.45 -15.60
N ASP A 129 16.07 9.17 -15.43
CA ASP A 129 16.95 9.05 -14.26
C ASP A 129 17.10 10.34 -13.44
N HIS A 130 16.73 11.49 -14.02
CA HIS A 130 16.82 12.83 -13.43
C HIS A 130 18.14 13.15 -12.70
N ILE A 131 19.25 12.50 -13.06
CA ILE A 131 20.55 12.73 -12.39
C ILE A 131 21.01 14.18 -12.59
N ALA A 132 20.68 14.76 -13.74
CA ALA A 132 20.99 16.15 -14.07
C ALA A 132 20.23 17.18 -13.22
N ASP A 133 19.10 16.79 -12.62
CA ASP A 133 18.23 17.66 -11.84
C ASP A 133 18.50 17.59 -10.32
N MET A 134 19.34 16.63 -9.88
CA MET A 134 19.70 16.44 -8.47
C MET A 134 20.46 17.63 -7.88
N GLN A 135 20.16 17.94 -6.62
CA GLN A 135 20.91 18.97 -5.88
C GLN A 135 22.33 18.47 -5.54
N GLU A 136 23.25 19.40 -5.23
CA GLU A 136 24.66 19.06 -5.00
C GLU A 136 24.85 18.08 -3.84
N ASP A 137 24.07 18.22 -2.77
CA ASP A 137 24.17 17.34 -1.59
C ASP A 137 23.58 15.96 -1.86
N GLU A 138 22.48 15.87 -2.61
CA GLU A 138 21.92 14.60 -3.08
C GLU A 138 22.91 13.87 -4.00
N LEU A 139 23.59 14.60 -4.88
CA LEU A 139 24.61 14.05 -5.77
C LEU A 139 25.82 13.51 -5.00
N LYS A 140 26.14 14.07 -3.82
CA LYS A 140 27.21 13.53 -2.94
C LYS A 140 26.80 12.18 -2.36
N GLU A 141 25.60 12.05 -1.83
CA GLU A 141 25.07 10.78 -1.31
C GLU A 141 24.97 9.73 -2.42
N PHE A 142 24.47 10.13 -3.59
CA PHE A 142 24.39 9.30 -4.79
C PHE A 142 25.76 8.74 -5.20
N LYS A 143 26.81 9.58 -5.19
CA LYS A 143 28.18 9.13 -5.46
C LYS A 143 28.69 8.14 -4.42
N VAL A 144 28.34 8.29 -3.14
CA VAL A 144 28.73 7.33 -2.09
C VAL A 144 28.14 5.94 -2.39
N ASP A 145 26.87 5.87 -2.81
CA ASP A 145 26.25 4.61 -3.20
C ASP A 145 26.91 3.96 -4.42
N ILE A 146 27.33 4.75 -5.42
CA ILE A 146 28.08 4.23 -6.57
C ILE A 146 29.42 3.62 -6.13
N HIS A 147 30.17 4.28 -5.24
CA HIS A 147 31.44 3.72 -4.73
C HIS A 147 31.20 2.44 -3.93
N ASN A 148 30.20 2.43 -3.06
CA ASN A 148 29.83 1.24 -2.29
C ASN A 148 29.38 0.08 -3.21
N PHE A 149 28.68 0.39 -4.30
CA PHE A 149 28.34 -0.59 -5.33
C PHE A 149 29.58 -1.18 -6.00
N LEU A 150 30.54 -0.36 -6.39
CA LEU A 150 31.79 -0.83 -7.02
C LEU A 150 32.60 -1.75 -6.10
N ASP A 151 32.61 -1.46 -4.79
CA ASP A 151 33.25 -2.32 -3.78
C ASP A 151 32.51 -3.66 -3.60
N TYR A 152 31.18 -3.65 -3.71
CA TYR A 152 30.33 -4.84 -3.63
C TYR A 152 30.35 -5.70 -4.92
N TRP A 153 30.47 -5.06 -6.09
CA TRP A 153 30.32 -5.70 -7.38
C TRP A 153 31.43 -6.73 -7.64
N PRO A 154 31.12 -8.03 -7.87
CA PRO A 154 32.14 -9.05 -8.05
C PRO A 154 32.96 -8.81 -9.32
N ARG A 155 34.29 -8.89 -9.22
CA ARG A 155 35.22 -8.82 -10.37
C ARG A 155 35.01 -9.91 -11.41
N THR A 156 34.32 -11.00 -11.04
CA THR A 156 33.94 -12.10 -11.93
C THR A 156 32.67 -11.81 -12.73
N SER A 157 31.90 -10.78 -12.37
CA SER A 157 30.77 -10.29 -13.15
C SER A 157 31.26 -9.45 -14.33
N LYS A 158 30.40 -9.23 -15.32
CA LYS A 158 30.66 -8.24 -16.38
C LYS A 158 30.82 -6.86 -15.74
N GLN A 159 31.86 -6.14 -16.15
CA GLN A 159 32.15 -4.81 -15.64
C GLN A 159 31.43 -3.77 -16.50
N HIS A 160 30.97 -2.69 -15.86
CA HIS A 160 30.16 -1.64 -16.47
C HIS A 160 30.81 -0.28 -16.25
N THR A 161 30.44 0.71 -17.06
CA THR A 161 30.95 2.06 -16.87
C THR A 161 30.29 2.72 -15.65
N ILE A 162 30.91 3.76 -15.11
CA ILE A 162 30.29 4.56 -14.03
C ILE A 162 28.99 5.19 -14.52
N ASP A 163 28.92 5.58 -15.79
CA ASP A 163 27.72 6.18 -16.38
C ASP A 163 26.56 5.17 -16.42
N ASP A 164 26.82 3.92 -16.84
CA ASP A 164 25.81 2.86 -16.84
C ASP A 164 25.29 2.58 -15.41
N ILE A 165 26.21 2.50 -14.44
CA ILE A 165 25.86 2.25 -13.04
C ILE A 165 25.04 3.41 -12.48
N SER A 166 25.50 4.64 -12.72
CA SER A 166 24.82 5.87 -12.28
C SER A 166 23.41 5.92 -12.86
N HIS A 167 23.26 5.66 -14.14
CA HIS A 167 21.95 5.63 -14.81
C HIS A 167 20.98 4.65 -14.12
N VAL A 168 21.40 3.42 -13.83
CA VAL A 168 20.53 2.44 -13.15
C VAL A 168 20.15 2.88 -11.73
N PHE A 169 21.06 3.53 -10.99
CA PHE A 169 20.73 4.12 -9.69
C PHE A 169 19.68 5.24 -9.81
N GLY A 170 19.86 6.17 -10.76
CA GLY A 170 18.90 7.25 -11.00
C GLY A 170 17.54 6.71 -11.41
N VAL A 171 17.50 5.72 -12.31
CA VAL A 171 16.27 5.03 -12.71
C VAL A 171 15.55 4.43 -11.50
N ILE A 172 16.25 3.75 -10.58
CA ILE A 172 15.61 3.19 -9.38
C ILE A 172 15.02 4.29 -8.49
N ASN A 173 15.75 5.40 -8.29
CA ASN A 173 15.28 6.51 -7.46
C ASN A 173 14.01 7.16 -8.02
N CYS A 174 13.91 7.28 -9.36
CA CYS A 174 12.76 7.93 -10.01
C CYS A 174 11.60 6.96 -10.32
N ASN A 175 11.89 5.67 -10.50
CA ASN A 175 10.92 4.71 -11.04
C ASN A 175 10.66 3.49 -10.14
N GLY A 176 11.31 3.41 -8.98
CA GLY A 176 11.14 2.34 -8.01
C GLY A 176 9.69 2.26 -7.51
N PHE A 177 9.08 1.09 -7.64
CA PHE A 177 7.74 0.82 -7.13
C PHE A 177 7.82 0.13 -5.78
N THR A 178 7.14 0.70 -4.79
CA THR A 178 7.04 0.13 -3.44
C THR A 178 6.25 -1.18 -3.45
N VAL A 179 6.88 -2.24 -2.97
CA VAL A 179 6.30 -3.57 -2.81
C VAL A 179 5.69 -3.64 -1.40
N SER A 180 4.38 -3.89 -1.29
CA SER A 180 3.68 -4.09 -0.02
C SER A 180 3.78 -5.54 0.47
N ASP A 181 3.41 -5.82 1.72
CA ASP A 181 3.15 -7.19 2.17
C ASP A 181 1.83 -7.75 1.61
N GLN A 182 1.56 -9.04 1.86
CA GLN A 182 0.36 -9.71 1.34
C GLN A 182 -0.96 -9.16 1.87
N ARG A 183 -0.92 -8.36 2.94
CA ARG A 183 -2.10 -7.75 3.56
C ARG A 183 -2.27 -6.30 3.09
N GLY A 184 -1.32 -5.76 2.32
CA GLY A 184 -1.31 -4.37 1.87
C GLY A 184 -1.12 -3.37 3.01
N LEU A 185 -0.55 -3.80 4.15
CA LEU A 185 -0.47 -2.97 5.36
C LEU A 185 0.85 -2.21 5.47
N GLN A 186 1.94 -2.82 5.01
CA GLN A 186 3.27 -2.26 5.16
C GLN A 186 4.04 -2.33 3.84
N ALA A 187 4.79 -1.27 3.55
CA ALA A 187 5.82 -1.26 2.52
C ALA A 187 7.00 -2.14 2.98
N VAL A 188 7.35 -3.17 2.20
CA VAL A 188 8.33 -4.19 2.58
C VAL A 188 9.52 -4.30 1.62
N GLY A 189 9.46 -3.62 0.49
CA GLY A 189 10.54 -3.61 -0.47
C GLY A 189 10.31 -2.65 -1.63
N VAL A 190 11.20 -2.71 -2.60
CA VAL A 190 11.14 -1.92 -3.83
C VAL A 190 11.44 -2.82 -5.03
N GLY A 191 10.77 -2.58 -6.15
CA GLY A 191 11.01 -3.29 -7.41
C GLY A 191 10.80 -2.39 -8.62
N LEU A 192 11.34 -2.81 -9.76
CA LEU A 192 11.28 -2.04 -11.01
C LEU A 192 10.40 -2.76 -12.04
N PHE A 193 9.45 -2.02 -12.63
CA PHE A 193 8.41 -2.50 -13.53
C PHE A 193 8.39 -1.61 -14.80
N PRO A 194 9.16 -1.94 -15.84
CA PRO A 194 9.48 -1.01 -16.93
C PRO A 194 8.29 -0.40 -17.63
N ASN A 195 7.26 -1.20 -17.89
CA ASN A 195 6.06 -0.68 -18.54
C ASN A 195 5.28 0.27 -17.62
N LEU A 196 5.24 -0.01 -16.31
CA LEU A 196 4.63 0.88 -15.34
C LEU A 196 5.36 2.23 -15.25
N CYS A 197 6.69 2.25 -15.43
CA CYS A 197 7.50 3.47 -15.43
C CYS A 197 7.11 4.48 -16.54
N LEU A 198 6.37 4.04 -17.57
CA LEU A 198 5.85 4.90 -18.64
C LEU A 198 4.49 5.53 -18.31
N VAL A 199 3.89 5.19 -17.17
CA VAL A 199 2.56 5.69 -16.77
C VAL A 199 2.72 6.97 -15.97
N ASN A 200 2.32 8.10 -16.55
CA ASN A 200 2.48 9.42 -15.95
C ASN A 200 1.60 9.64 -14.70
N HIS A 201 1.95 10.69 -13.96
CA HIS A 201 1.21 11.12 -12.79
C HIS A 201 -0.07 11.91 -13.13
N ASP A 202 -1.14 11.66 -12.38
CA ASP A 202 -2.22 12.62 -12.10
C ASP A 202 -2.66 12.47 -10.64
N CYS A 203 -2.96 13.58 -9.95
CA CYS A 203 -3.47 13.54 -8.57
C CYS A 203 -4.86 12.91 -8.49
N TRP A 204 -5.62 12.94 -9.58
CA TRP A 204 -6.92 12.29 -9.71
C TRP A 204 -6.89 11.30 -10.89
N PRO A 205 -6.22 10.17 -10.70
CA PRO A 205 -5.86 9.29 -11.81
C PRO A 205 -7.07 8.52 -12.35
N ASN A 206 -6.97 8.09 -13.61
CA ASN A 206 -7.92 7.14 -14.20
C ASN A 206 -7.51 5.67 -13.98
N CYS A 207 -6.29 5.40 -13.49
CA CYS A 207 -5.81 4.06 -13.17
C CYS A 207 -5.31 3.92 -11.73
N THR A 208 -5.22 2.67 -11.28
CA THR A 208 -4.56 2.27 -10.02
C THR A 208 -3.61 1.11 -10.28
N VAL A 209 -2.55 1.02 -9.49
CA VAL A 209 -1.61 -0.11 -9.53
C VAL A 209 -1.88 -0.98 -8.31
N ILE A 210 -1.92 -2.30 -8.49
CA ILE A 210 -1.96 -3.26 -7.39
C ILE A 210 -0.88 -4.32 -7.56
N LEU A 211 -0.19 -4.64 -6.48
CA LEU A 211 0.75 -5.75 -6.43
C LEU A 211 0.03 -7.05 -6.07
N ASN A 212 -0.05 -7.98 -7.00
CA ASN A 212 -0.45 -9.35 -6.71
C ASN A 212 0.80 -10.18 -6.36
N HIS A 213 0.91 -10.63 -5.11
CA HIS A 213 2.01 -11.47 -4.64
C HIS A 213 2.10 -12.84 -5.33
N GLY A 214 1.07 -13.22 -6.10
CA GLY A 214 0.93 -14.55 -6.63
C GLY A 214 0.71 -15.58 -5.51
N ASN A 215 0.73 -16.85 -5.89
CA ASN A 215 0.58 -17.97 -4.98
C ASN A 215 1.64 -19.02 -5.33
N GLN A 216 2.36 -19.51 -4.34
CA GLN A 216 3.32 -20.61 -4.50
C GLN A 216 2.91 -21.78 -3.59
N SER A 217 1.67 -22.25 -3.74
CA SER A 217 1.14 -23.36 -2.96
C SER A 217 1.95 -24.64 -3.17
N ALA A 218 2.43 -25.25 -2.08
CA ALA A 218 3.12 -26.54 -2.14
C ALA A 218 2.21 -27.69 -2.61
N VAL A 219 0.89 -27.50 -2.54
CA VAL A 219 -0.11 -28.55 -2.80
C VAL A 219 -0.32 -28.79 -4.29
N ASN A 220 -0.16 -27.77 -5.13
CA ASN A 220 -0.27 -27.93 -6.59
C ASN A 220 0.43 -26.78 -7.35
N THR A 221 1.45 -27.13 -8.12
CA THR A 221 2.21 -26.20 -8.99
C THR A 221 1.37 -25.61 -10.12
N LEU A 222 0.23 -26.23 -10.49
CA LEU A 222 -0.69 -25.70 -11.51
C LEU A 222 -1.39 -24.41 -11.09
N PHE A 223 -1.46 -24.11 -9.79
CA PHE A 223 -2.00 -22.84 -9.27
C PHE A 223 -0.89 -21.85 -8.91
N HIS A 224 0.36 -22.13 -9.31
CA HIS A 224 1.44 -21.18 -9.11
C HIS A 224 1.19 -19.96 -9.98
N SER A 225 1.17 -18.80 -9.34
CA SER A 225 1.17 -17.52 -10.03
C SER A 225 2.35 -16.71 -9.54
N GLN A 226 3.01 -16.04 -10.47
CA GLN A 226 4.13 -15.17 -10.14
C GLN A 226 3.64 -13.86 -9.54
N ARG A 227 4.52 -13.24 -8.76
CA ARG A 227 4.35 -11.87 -8.31
C ARG A 227 4.34 -10.95 -9.53
N ARG A 228 3.34 -10.09 -9.61
CA ARG A 228 3.17 -9.13 -10.71
C ARG A 228 2.40 -7.92 -10.21
N ILE A 229 2.59 -6.78 -10.84
CA ILE A 229 1.64 -5.68 -10.74
C ILE A 229 0.52 -5.86 -11.76
N GLU A 230 -0.63 -5.28 -11.46
CA GLU A 230 -1.73 -5.07 -12.41
C GLU A 230 -2.03 -3.57 -12.45
N LEU A 231 -2.04 -2.98 -13.64
CA LEU A 231 -2.60 -1.65 -13.87
C LEU A 231 -4.08 -1.81 -14.18
N ARG A 232 -4.93 -1.20 -13.36
CA ARG A 232 -6.40 -1.34 -13.43
C ARG A 232 -7.07 0.01 -13.61
N SER A 233 -8.11 0.05 -14.44
CA SER A 233 -8.94 1.24 -14.65
C SER A 233 -9.84 1.51 -13.43
N LEU A 234 -9.87 2.76 -12.96
CA LEU A 234 -10.74 3.22 -11.88
C LEU A 234 -12.14 3.61 -12.35
N GLY A 235 -12.31 3.78 -13.65
CA GLY A 235 -13.53 4.27 -14.29
C GLY A 235 -13.55 3.91 -15.77
N LYS A 236 -14.39 4.61 -16.52
CA LYS A 236 -14.39 4.53 -17.98
C LYS A 236 -13.17 5.28 -18.54
N ILE A 237 -12.45 4.67 -19.47
CA ILE A 237 -11.32 5.29 -20.20
C ILE A 237 -11.58 5.14 -21.69
N ALA A 238 -11.52 6.24 -22.44
CA ALA A 238 -11.73 6.22 -23.88
C ALA A 238 -10.46 5.75 -24.64
N GLU A 239 -10.64 5.22 -25.84
CA GLU A 239 -9.51 4.98 -26.75
C GLU A 239 -8.76 6.29 -27.02
N GLY A 240 -7.43 6.24 -26.94
CA GLY A 240 -6.54 7.39 -27.12
C GLY A 240 -6.31 8.23 -25.86
N GLU A 241 -7.05 8.01 -24.78
CA GLU A 241 -6.87 8.72 -23.50
C GLU A 241 -5.55 8.32 -22.83
N GLU A 242 -4.85 9.29 -22.23
CA GLU A 242 -3.63 9.04 -21.43
C GLU A 242 -3.99 8.25 -20.17
N LEU A 243 -3.19 7.24 -19.86
CA LEU A 243 -3.29 6.46 -18.63
C LEU A 243 -2.42 7.12 -17.56
N THR A 244 -3.01 7.38 -16.39
CA THR A 244 -2.32 8.03 -15.28
C THR A 244 -2.54 7.32 -13.96
N VAL A 245 -1.56 7.41 -13.06
CA VAL A 245 -1.63 6.91 -11.67
C VAL A 245 -1.22 8.02 -10.69
N SER A 246 -1.55 7.89 -9.40
CA SER A 246 -1.06 8.84 -8.40
C SER A 246 0.27 8.36 -7.81
N TYR A 247 1.30 9.20 -7.84
CA TYR A 247 2.61 8.90 -7.22
C TYR A 247 2.65 9.31 -5.74
N VAL A 248 1.78 10.25 -5.35
CA VAL A 248 1.68 10.78 -3.99
C VAL A 248 0.28 10.56 -3.42
N ASP A 249 0.15 10.62 -2.11
CA ASP A 249 -1.16 10.54 -1.46
C ASP A 249 -2.02 11.77 -1.79
N TYR A 250 -3.24 11.52 -2.27
CA TYR A 250 -4.20 12.56 -2.59
C TYR A 250 -4.67 13.34 -1.34
N MET A 251 -4.56 12.77 -0.13
CA MET A 251 -4.97 13.45 1.11
C MET A 251 -4.14 14.70 1.42
N ASN A 252 -2.93 14.80 0.89
CA ASN A 252 -2.13 16.02 0.98
C ASN A 252 -2.80 17.19 0.25
N LEU A 253 -2.51 18.43 0.68
CA LEU A 253 -2.93 19.65 -0.02
C LEU A 253 -2.22 19.76 -1.36
N SER A 254 -2.77 20.54 -2.30
CA SER A 254 -2.14 20.72 -3.61
C SER A 254 -0.67 21.18 -3.50
N GLU A 255 -0.37 22.12 -2.61
CA GLU A 255 0.98 22.61 -2.37
C GLU A 255 1.94 21.52 -1.88
N GLU A 256 1.51 20.68 -0.93
CA GLU A 256 2.34 19.59 -0.44
C GLU A 256 2.51 18.48 -1.49
N ARG A 257 1.46 18.18 -2.28
CA ARG A 257 1.60 17.27 -3.42
C ARG A 257 2.61 17.81 -4.44
N GLN A 258 2.57 19.10 -4.75
CA GLN A 258 3.56 19.72 -5.64
C GLN A 258 4.97 19.62 -5.07
N ARG A 259 5.15 19.91 -3.77
CA ARG A 259 6.45 19.81 -3.11
C ARG A 259 7.00 18.39 -3.19
N LEU A 260 6.20 17.38 -2.83
CA LEU A 260 6.60 15.97 -2.90
C LEU A 260 6.94 15.53 -4.33
N LEU A 261 6.13 15.92 -5.31
CA LEU A 261 6.37 15.58 -6.72
C LEU A 261 7.62 16.25 -7.27
N LYS A 262 7.86 17.51 -6.91
CA LYS A 262 9.05 18.25 -7.32
C LYS A 262 10.32 17.70 -6.69
N THR A 263 10.27 17.34 -5.40
CA THR A 263 11.42 16.78 -4.68
C THR A 263 11.77 15.38 -5.16
N GLN A 264 10.78 14.51 -5.42
CA GLN A 264 11.03 13.11 -5.76
C GLN A 264 11.15 12.85 -7.28
N TYR A 265 10.38 13.59 -8.08
CA TYR A 265 10.19 13.33 -9.51
C TYR A 265 10.50 14.55 -10.40
N PHE A 266 11.00 15.64 -9.83
CA PHE A 266 11.56 16.78 -10.57
C PHE A 266 10.58 17.49 -11.53
N PHE A 267 9.27 17.41 -11.30
CA PHE A 267 8.27 18.10 -12.11
C PHE A 267 7.22 18.85 -11.29
N ASP A 268 6.62 19.87 -11.91
CA ASP A 268 5.46 20.59 -11.36
C ASP A 268 4.17 20.02 -11.99
N CYS A 269 3.27 19.50 -11.16
CA CYS A 269 2.03 18.86 -11.59
C CYS A 269 1.01 19.87 -12.14
N THR A 270 0.47 19.62 -13.32
CA THR A 270 -0.48 20.52 -13.99
C THR A 270 -1.91 19.97 -14.08
N CYS A 271 -2.20 18.87 -13.36
CA CYS A 271 -3.54 18.28 -13.32
C CYS A 271 -4.60 19.27 -12.82
N GLU A 272 -5.87 19.01 -13.14
CA GLU A 272 -6.99 19.86 -12.75
C GLU A 272 -7.05 20.10 -11.24
N HIS A 273 -6.74 19.06 -10.45
CA HIS A 273 -6.79 19.12 -8.99
C HIS A 273 -5.70 20.00 -8.38
N CYS A 274 -4.51 20.05 -8.98
CA CYS A 274 -3.46 20.95 -8.53
C CYS A 274 -3.68 22.38 -9.04
N LYS A 275 -4.07 22.54 -10.31
CA LYS A 275 -4.29 23.86 -10.93
C LYS A 275 -5.41 24.63 -10.24
N ASN A 276 -6.53 23.97 -9.95
CA ASN A 276 -7.72 24.59 -9.36
C ASN A 276 -7.79 24.41 -7.83
N ARG A 277 -6.75 23.83 -7.20
CA ARG A 277 -6.71 23.52 -5.76
C ARG A 277 -7.95 22.76 -5.27
N ILE A 278 -8.42 21.82 -6.08
CA ILE A 278 -9.67 21.09 -5.84
C ILE A 278 -9.56 20.34 -4.50
N LYS A 279 -10.56 20.56 -3.65
CA LYS A 279 -10.73 19.99 -2.30
C LYS A 279 -9.81 20.55 -1.22
N ASP A 280 -8.88 21.47 -1.53
CA ASP A 280 -8.02 22.05 -0.48
C ASP A 280 -8.86 22.83 0.55
N ASP A 281 -9.93 23.49 0.10
CA ASP A 281 -10.89 24.22 0.93
C ASP A 281 -11.61 23.34 1.95
N ILE A 282 -12.00 22.12 1.57
CA ILE A 282 -12.65 21.18 2.48
C ILE A 282 -11.65 20.33 3.28
N LYS A 283 -10.42 20.14 2.77
CA LYS A 283 -9.33 19.47 3.48
C LYS A 283 -8.81 20.27 4.68
N LEU A 284 -8.92 21.60 4.64
CA LEU A 284 -8.64 22.51 5.76
C LEU A 284 -9.91 23.26 6.24
N GLY A 285 -11.09 22.69 6.00
CA GLY A 285 -12.36 23.34 6.33
C GLY A 285 -12.64 23.38 7.84
N GLY A 286 -13.23 24.48 8.31
CA GLY A 286 -13.88 24.55 9.62
C GLY A 286 -15.28 23.93 9.60
N LYS A 287 -15.73 23.39 10.74
CA LYS A 287 -17.06 22.80 10.91
C LYS A 287 -18.14 23.83 10.68
N VAL A 288 -19.21 23.47 9.98
CA VAL A 288 -20.38 24.34 9.80
C VAL A 288 -21.53 23.76 10.61
N GLU A 289 -21.93 24.45 11.68
CA GLU A 289 -23.07 24.09 12.52
C GLU A 289 -24.13 25.19 12.42
N ASP A 290 -25.36 24.83 12.05
CA ASP A 290 -26.49 25.76 11.89
C ASP A 290 -26.18 27.01 11.02
N GLY A 291 -25.30 26.84 10.03
CA GLY A 291 -24.85 27.91 9.13
C GLY A 291 -23.77 28.84 9.72
N VAL A 292 -23.33 28.60 10.95
CA VAL A 292 -22.23 29.30 11.60
C VAL A 292 -20.92 28.57 11.31
N LYS A 293 -19.92 29.33 10.83
CA LYS A 293 -18.56 28.82 10.56
C LYS A 293 -17.57 29.47 11.54
N PRO A 294 -16.62 28.71 12.12
CA PRO A 294 -15.48 29.25 12.85
C PRO A 294 -14.68 30.25 12.00
N SER A 295 -14.02 31.19 12.67
CA SER A 295 -13.11 32.12 11.99
C SER A 295 -11.91 31.36 11.40
N GLU A 296 -11.28 31.94 10.38
CA GLU A 296 -10.06 31.37 9.78
C GLU A 296 -8.95 31.21 10.82
N GLU A 297 -8.84 32.13 11.78
CA GLU A 297 -7.87 32.03 12.87
C GLU A 297 -8.18 30.84 13.80
N GLN A 298 -9.44 30.61 14.16
CA GLN A 298 -9.81 29.44 14.98
C GLN A 298 -9.47 28.12 14.28
N VAL A 299 -9.75 28.02 12.97
CA VAL A 299 -9.41 26.84 12.18
C VAL A 299 -7.90 26.64 12.12
N LYS A 300 -7.14 27.72 11.91
CA LYS A 300 -5.68 27.68 11.88
C LYS A 300 -5.08 27.27 13.22
N GLU A 301 -5.52 27.86 14.33
CA GLU A 301 -5.05 27.49 15.68
C GLU A 301 -5.35 26.02 16.01
N ALA A 302 -6.53 25.52 15.63
CA ALA A 302 -6.90 24.11 15.80
C ALA A 302 -6.04 23.19 14.90
N THR A 303 -5.75 23.62 13.67
CA THR A 303 -4.87 22.89 12.73
C THR A 303 -3.46 22.78 13.26
N ASP A 304 -2.86 23.91 13.69
CA ASP A 304 -1.51 23.96 14.25
C ASP A 304 -1.41 23.09 15.52
N TYR A 305 -2.47 23.08 16.34
CA TYR A 305 -2.54 22.20 17.50
C TYR A 305 -2.55 20.72 17.11
N CYS A 306 -3.35 20.31 16.13
CA CYS A 306 -3.31 18.93 15.62
C CYS A 306 -1.92 18.57 15.08
N PHE A 307 -1.29 19.45 14.30
CA PHE A 307 0.04 19.24 13.75
C PHE A 307 1.07 18.95 14.85
N GLN A 308 1.11 19.79 15.89
CA GLN A 308 2.00 19.57 17.04
C GLN A 308 1.72 18.27 17.79
N MET A 309 0.45 17.86 17.88
CA MET A 309 0.09 16.61 18.54
C MET A 309 0.50 15.38 17.72
N LEU A 310 0.47 15.46 16.38
CA LEU A 310 0.95 14.37 15.52
C LEU A 310 2.42 14.05 15.78
N GLU A 311 3.29 15.05 15.91
CA GLU A 311 4.71 14.83 16.21
C GLU A 311 4.92 14.10 17.55
N LYS A 312 4.19 14.50 18.59
CA LYS A 312 4.25 13.84 19.91
C LYS A 312 3.71 12.41 19.85
N MET A 313 2.64 12.21 19.09
CA MET A 313 2.00 10.92 18.88
C MET A 313 2.96 9.94 18.19
N ASP A 314 3.68 10.38 17.15
CA ASP A 314 4.66 9.56 16.45
C ASP A 314 5.81 9.15 17.38
N GLN A 315 6.29 10.05 18.24
CA GLN A 315 7.30 9.73 19.26
C GLN A 315 6.81 8.69 20.29
N ALA A 316 5.54 8.78 20.72
CA ALA A 316 4.94 7.81 21.63
C ALA A 316 4.78 6.44 20.95
N ARG A 317 4.35 6.42 19.68
CA ARG A 317 4.23 5.20 18.87
C ARG A 317 5.57 4.50 18.69
N LEU A 318 6.65 5.25 18.43
CA LEU A 318 8.01 4.70 18.33
C LEU A 318 8.50 4.03 19.62
N LYS A 319 8.02 4.49 20.78
CA LYS A 319 8.32 3.89 22.10
C LYS A 319 7.39 2.73 22.45
N GLY A 320 6.37 2.45 21.63
CA GLY A 320 5.33 1.46 21.91
C GLY A 320 4.36 1.89 23.03
N ASP A 321 4.30 3.19 23.37
CA ASP A 321 3.41 3.70 24.40
C ASP A 321 2.03 4.05 23.81
N TYR A 322 1.23 3.00 23.58
CA TYR A 322 -0.08 3.14 22.97
C TYR A 322 -1.11 3.87 23.85
N HIS A 323 -0.94 3.87 25.18
CA HIS A 323 -1.83 4.60 26.07
C HIS A 323 -1.59 6.11 25.98
N GLU A 324 -0.33 6.53 25.87
CA GLU A 324 -0.01 7.94 25.62
C GLU A 324 -0.50 8.39 24.24
N VAL A 325 -0.42 7.52 23.21
CA VAL A 325 -1.01 7.81 21.88
C VAL A 325 -2.52 8.08 22.00
N VAL A 326 -3.26 7.24 22.71
CA VAL A 326 -4.70 7.43 22.94
C VAL A 326 -4.97 8.73 23.67
N LYS A 327 -4.20 9.05 24.72
CA LYS A 327 -4.36 10.29 25.47
C LYS A 327 -4.15 11.52 24.59
N ILE A 328 -3.06 11.56 23.82
CA ILE A 328 -2.77 12.65 22.88
C ILE A 328 -3.90 12.79 21.86
N CYS A 329 -4.37 11.69 21.27
CA CYS A 329 -5.48 11.72 20.32
C CYS A 329 -6.76 12.27 20.96
N ARG A 330 -7.10 11.82 22.18
CA ARG A 330 -8.31 12.25 22.88
C ARG A 330 -8.28 13.76 23.15
N ASP A 331 -7.20 14.25 23.73
CA ASP A 331 -7.01 15.67 24.03
C ASP A 331 -7.07 16.52 22.72
N ALA A 332 -6.47 16.01 21.64
CA ALA A 332 -6.51 16.65 20.32
C ALA A 332 -7.93 16.73 19.76
N ILE A 333 -8.65 15.61 19.76
CA ILE A 333 -10.01 15.50 19.22
C ILE A 333 -10.97 16.37 20.02
N GLU A 334 -10.99 16.26 21.35
CA GLU A 334 -11.89 17.04 22.23
C GLU A 334 -11.76 18.56 22.00
N LYS A 335 -10.53 19.04 21.76
CA LYS A 335 -10.28 20.46 21.53
C LYS A 335 -10.61 20.91 20.11
N THR A 336 -10.49 20.05 19.11
CA THR A 336 -10.50 20.46 17.69
C THR A 336 -11.73 20.02 16.90
N GLU A 337 -12.39 18.92 17.28
CA GLU A 337 -13.61 18.44 16.62
C GLU A 337 -14.78 19.45 16.62
N PRO A 338 -14.95 20.34 17.63
CA PRO A 338 -15.96 21.41 17.54
C PRO A 338 -15.65 22.49 16.49
N ILE A 339 -14.38 22.60 16.05
CA ILE A 339 -13.89 23.68 15.18
C ILE A 339 -13.62 23.18 13.76
N LEU A 340 -13.07 21.98 13.61
CA LEU A 340 -12.62 21.44 12.33
C LEU A 340 -13.73 20.61 11.67
N ALA A 341 -13.86 20.71 10.35
CA ALA A 341 -14.83 19.91 9.62
C ALA A 341 -14.45 18.42 9.63
N ASP A 342 -15.44 17.54 9.43
CA ASP A 342 -15.20 16.09 9.32
C ASP A 342 -14.38 15.68 8.07
N THR A 343 -14.08 16.64 7.18
CA THR A 343 -13.16 16.47 6.05
C THR A 343 -11.77 17.03 6.32
N HIS A 344 -11.53 17.60 7.49
CA HIS A 344 -10.26 18.20 7.84
C HIS A 344 -9.19 17.13 7.99
N ILE A 345 -8.13 17.19 7.19
CA ILE A 345 -7.17 16.08 7.03
C ILE A 345 -6.44 15.73 8.33
N TYR A 346 -6.16 16.74 9.17
CA TYR A 346 -5.53 16.52 10.47
C TYR A 346 -6.47 15.87 11.50
N LEU A 347 -7.77 16.22 11.48
CA LEU A 347 -8.75 15.58 12.35
C LEU A 347 -8.99 14.13 11.89
N LEU A 348 -9.07 13.90 10.58
CA LEU A 348 -9.14 12.57 10.00
C LEU A 348 -7.94 11.69 10.40
N ARG A 349 -6.73 12.27 10.46
CA ARG A 349 -5.53 11.56 10.92
C ARG A 349 -5.61 11.17 12.41
N MET A 350 -6.17 12.05 13.25
CA MET A 350 -6.43 11.75 14.66
C MET A 350 -7.46 10.62 14.81
N TRP A 351 -8.58 10.69 14.09
CA TRP A 351 -9.59 9.62 14.12
C TRP A 351 -9.06 8.29 13.60
N SER A 352 -8.28 8.29 12.51
CA SER A 352 -7.62 7.09 12.00
C SER A 352 -6.73 6.45 13.05
N THR A 353 -5.87 7.25 13.68
CA THR A 353 -4.90 6.73 14.66
C THR A 353 -5.58 6.27 15.94
N MET A 354 -6.56 7.04 16.43
CA MET A 354 -7.39 6.66 17.57
C MET A 354 -8.10 5.33 17.32
N SER A 355 -8.71 5.16 16.13
CA SER A 355 -9.39 3.92 15.75
C SER A 355 -8.42 2.73 15.72
N GLU A 356 -7.27 2.87 15.08
CA GLU A 356 -6.23 1.83 14.99
C GLU A 356 -5.77 1.38 16.39
N VAL A 357 -5.43 2.33 17.25
CA VAL A 357 -4.85 2.03 18.57
C VAL A 357 -5.90 1.49 19.53
N GLN A 358 -7.12 2.01 19.50
CA GLN A 358 -8.20 1.47 20.33
C GLN A 358 -8.60 0.06 19.89
N ALA A 359 -8.61 -0.23 18.58
CA ALA A 359 -8.83 -1.59 18.09
C ALA A 359 -7.72 -2.54 18.54
N TYR A 360 -6.46 -2.10 18.49
CA TYR A 360 -5.32 -2.87 19.02
C TYR A 360 -5.45 -3.16 20.53
N LEU A 361 -5.92 -2.18 21.29
CA LEU A 361 -6.20 -2.31 22.73
C LEU A 361 -7.53 -3.02 23.04
N GLN A 362 -8.25 -3.52 22.02
CA GLN A 362 -9.52 -4.23 22.11
C GLN A 362 -10.71 -3.40 22.64
N TYR A 363 -10.62 -2.07 22.58
CA TYR A 363 -11.73 -1.14 22.84
C TYR A 363 -12.55 -0.90 21.57
N PHE A 364 -13.21 -1.96 21.08
CA PHE A 364 -13.84 -1.97 19.76
C PHE A 364 -14.99 -0.97 19.59
N ASP A 365 -15.77 -0.67 20.64
CA ASP A 365 -16.87 0.30 20.55
C ASP A 365 -16.37 1.72 20.25
N GLU A 366 -15.36 2.17 21.00
CA GLU A 366 -14.71 3.47 20.79
C GLU A 366 -13.97 3.50 19.45
N ALA A 367 -13.27 2.41 19.10
CA ALA A 367 -12.58 2.28 17.82
C ALA A 367 -13.55 2.38 16.62
N ALA A 368 -14.73 1.77 16.72
CA ALA A 368 -15.76 1.78 15.69
C ALA A 368 -16.33 3.19 15.46
N GLU A 369 -16.54 3.97 16.52
CA GLU A 369 -17.00 5.35 16.40
C GLU A 369 -16.03 6.19 15.54
N TYR A 370 -14.74 6.17 15.88
CA TYR A 370 -13.74 6.93 15.14
C TYR A 370 -13.50 6.38 13.74
N ALA A 371 -13.60 5.05 13.55
CA ALA A 371 -13.53 4.43 12.23
C ALA A 371 -14.64 4.95 11.29
N ARG A 372 -15.86 5.10 11.81
CA ARG A 372 -17.00 5.63 11.06
C ARG A 372 -16.77 7.08 10.65
N LYS A 373 -16.42 7.95 11.61
CA LYS A 373 -16.13 9.37 11.34
C LYS A 373 -15.04 9.53 10.27
N MET A 374 -13.96 8.74 10.38
CA MET A 374 -12.87 8.72 9.40
C MET A 374 -13.35 8.32 8.00
N VAL A 375 -14.08 7.19 7.87
CA VAL A 375 -14.56 6.72 6.55
C VAL A 375 -15.54 7.71 5.92
N ASP A 376 -16.41 8.34 6.70
CA ASP A 376 -17.35 9.33 6.20
C ASP A 376 -16.64 10.57 5.64
N GLY A 377 -15.56 11.02 6.28
CA GLY A 377 -14.70 12.07 5.74
C GLY A 377 -13.96 11.64 4.48
N TYR A 378 -13.36 10.43 4.48
CA TYR A 378 -12.66 9.87 3.32
C TYR A 378 -13.57 9.73 2.10
N MET A 379 -14.84 9.37 2.29
CA MET A 379 -15.83 9.29 1.21
C MET A 379 -16.11 10.63 0.52
N LYS A 380 -15.88 11.76 1.21
CA LYS A 380 -16.06 13.12 0.65
C LYS A 380 -14.81 13.60 -0.08
N LEU A 381 -13.65 12.99 0.18
CA LEU A 381 -12.34 13.43 -0.31
C LEU A 381 -11.81 12.56 -1.44
N TYR A 382 -11.76 11.24 -1.25
CA TYR A 382 -11.19 10.31 -2.22
C TYR A 382 -12.10 10.07 -3.42
N HIS A 383 -11.48 9.61 -4.52
CA HIS A 383 -12.20 8.97 -5.61
C HIS A 383 -12.98 7.76 -5.06
N SER A 384 -14.19 7.52 -5.57
CA SER A 384 -15.08 6.46 -5.07
C SER A 384 -14.48 5.06 -5.18
N ASN A 385 -13.62 4.84 -6.18
CA ASN A 385 -12.86 3.61 -6.38
C ASN A 385 -11.39 3.72 -5.91
N ASN A 386 -11.04 4.62 -5.00
CA ASN A 386 -9.67 4.70 -4.49
C ASN A 386 -9.32 3.49 -3.60
N ALA A 387 -8.15 2.89 -3.79
CA ALA A 387 -7.73 1.70 -3.05
C ALA A 387 -7.59 1.97 -1.53
N ALA A 388 -7.09 3.13 -1.12
CA ALA A 388 -6.96 3.50 0.29
C ALA A 388 -8.34 3.65 0.96
N LEU A 389 -9.33 4.21 0.24
CA LEU A 389 -10.72 4.25 0.70
C LEU A 389 -11.30 2.84 0.90
N GLY A 390 -11.07 1.94 -0.06
CA GLY A 390 -11.49 0.55 0.04
C GLY A 390 -10.89 -0.16 1.25
N MET A 391 -9.58 -0.02 1.47
CA MET A 391 -8.87 -0.59 2.61
C MET A 391 -9.33 0.02 3.95
N ALA A 392 -9.58 1.32 3.99
CA ALA A 392 -10.11 2.00 5.18
C ALA A 392 -11.52 1.53 5.54
N ALA A 393 -12.41 1.40 4.54
CA ALA A 393 -13.76 0.85 4.72
C ALA A 393 -13.73 -0.62 5.18
N MET A 394 -12.79 -1.42 4.66
CA MET A 394 -12.60 -2.81 5.11
C MET A 394 -12.24 -2.85 6.59
N ARG A 395 -11.21 -2.09 7.02
CA ARG A 395 -10.80 -2.03 8.44
C ARG A 395 -11.95 -1.54 9.33
N ALA A 396 -12.61 -0.45 8.95
CA ALA A 396 -13.73 0.09 9.70
C ALA A 396 -14.88 -0.92 9.84
N GLY A 397 -15.20 -1.66 8.77
CA GLY A 397 -16.23 -2.69 8.81
C GLY A 397 -15.88 -3.85 9.75
N VAL A 398 -14.61 -4.29 9.77
CA VAL A 398 -14.11 -5.29 10.73
C VAL A 398 -14.19 -4.76 12.16
N THR A 399 -13.79 -3.52 12.43
CA THR A 399 -13.88 -2.91 13.77
C THR A 399 -15.32 -2.84 14.27
N HIS A 400 -16.27 -2.42 13.42
CA HIS A 400 -17.71 -2.42 13.77
C HIS A 400 -18.23 -3.84 14.00
N TRP A 401 -17.81 -4.79 13.17
CA TRP A 401 -18.17 -6.19 13.35
C TRP A 401 -17.64 -6.73 14.68
N GLN A 402 -16.42 -6.39 15.09
CA GLN A 402 -15.85 -6.74 16.39
C GLN A 402 -16.57 -6.07 17.57
N ALA A 403 -17.02 -4.83 17.40
CA ALA A 403 -17.88 -4.12 18.35
C ALA A 403 -19.31 -4.72 18.45
N GLY A 404 -19.65 -5.72 17.62
CA GLY A 404 -20.99 -6.31 17.58
C GLY A 404 -22.03 -5.47 16.85
N GLN A 405 -21.61 -4.37 16.22
CA GLN A 405 -22.44 -3.48 15.41
C GLN A 405 -22.60 -4.06 13.99
N ILE A 406 -23.26 -5.22 13.90
CA ILE A 406 -23.26 -6.08 12.70
C ILE A 406 -23.84 -5.40 11.46
N GLU A 407 -24.88 -4.56 11.60
CA GLU A 407 -25.50 -3.88 10.47
C GLU A 407 -24.52 -2.90 9.79
N VAL A 408 -23.83 -2.08 10.59
CA VAL A 408 -22.83 -1.13 10.11
C VAL A 408 -21.60 -1.87 9.59
N GLY A 409 -21.13 -2.87 10.33
CA GLY A 409 -19.97 -3.69 9.96
C GLY A 409 -20.16 -4.37 8.61
N HIS A 410 -21.30 -5.04 8.39
CA HIS A 410 -21.62 -5.67 7.13
C HIS A 410 -21.75 -4.66 5.98
N GLY A 411 -22.39 -3.51 6.22
CA GLY A 411 -22.53 -2.45 5.22
C GLY A 411 -21.18 -1.92 4.74
N MET A 412 -20.24 -1.66 5.66
CA MET A 412 -18.89 -1.21 5.34
C MET A 412 -18.07 -2.30 4.64
N ILE A 413 -18.19 -3.57 5.04
CA ILE A 413 -17.53 -4.71 4.38
C ILE A 413 -18.01 -4.86 2.93
N CYS A 414 -19.32 -4.75 2.68
CA CYS A 414 -19.89 -4.78 1.33
C CYS A 414 -19.38 -3.62 0.48
N LYS A 415 -19.29 -2.41 1.06
CA LYS A 415 -18.74 -1.25 0.36
C LYS A 415 -17.27 -1.42 0.02
N ALA A 416 -16.47 -1.90 0.96
CA ALA A 416 -15.06 -2.21 0.75
C ALA A 416 -14.90 -3.26 -0.37
N TYR A 417 -15.73 -4.31 -0.36
CA TYR A 417 -15.69 -5.37 -1.36
C TYR A 417 -15.96 -4.82 -2.76
N ALA A 418 -16.94 -3.92 -2.93
CA ALA A 418 -17.20 -3.26 -4.20
C ALA A 418 -15.99 -2.47 -4.72
N ILE A 419 -15.30 -1.73 -3.86
CA ILE A 419 -14.11 -0.94 -4.23
C ILE A 419 -12.91 -1.86 -4.54
N LEU A 420 -12.69 -2.91 -3.74
CA LEU A 420 -11.58 -3.84 -3.92
C LEU A 420 -11.76 -4.75 -5.14
N MET A 421 -13.00 -5.03 -5.54
CA MET A 421 -13.27 -5.70 -6.82
C MET A 421 -12.79 -4.88 -8.03
N VAL A 422 -12.84 -3.55 -7.96
CA VAL A 422 -12.29 -2.66 -8.99
C VAL A 422 -10.76 -2.60 -8.89
N THR A 423 -10.26 -2.24 -7.72
CA THR A 423 -8.84 -1.87 -7.52
C THR A 423 -7.89 -3.06 -7.43
N HIS A 424 -8.34 -4.18 -6.85
CA HIS A 424 -7.52 -5.37 -6.63
C HIS A 424 -7.98 -6.55 -7.50
N GLY A 425 -9.28 -6.64 -7.78
CA GLY A 425 -9.88 -7.73 -8.55
C GLY A 425 -10.17 -9.00 -7.73
N PRO A 426 -10.94 -9.94 -8.29
CA PRO A 426 -11.44 -11.12 -7.57
C PRO A 426 -10.36 -12.14 -7.21
N THR A 427 -9.23 -12.12 -7.92
CA THR A 427 -8.16 -13.10 -7.71
C THR A 427 -7.15 -12.66 -6.66
N HIS A 428 -7.19 -11.40 -6.23
CA HIS A 428 -6.27 -10.84 -5.26
C HIS A 428 -6.52 -11.42 -3.85
N PRO A 429 -5.47 -11.77 -3.08
CA PRO A 429 -5.63 -12.34 -1.74
C PRO A 429 -6.54 -11.51 -0.82
N ILE A 430 -6.32 -10.19 -0.74
CA ILE A 430 -7.14 -9.29 0.11
C ILE A 430 -8.62 -9.35 -0.29
N THR A 431 -8.94 -9.36 -1.59
CA THR A 431 -10.33 -9.44 -2.05
C THR A 431 -10.98 -10.78 -1.69
N LYS A 432 -10.23 -11.89 -1.75
CA LYS A 432 -10.72 -13.21 -1.35
C LYS A 432 -10.99 -13.29 0.15
N ASP A 433 -10.08 -12.77 0.97
CA ASP A 433 -10.25 -12.71 2.42
C ASP A 433 -11.48 -11.85 2.77
N LEU A 434 -11.64 -10.72 2.07
CA LEU A 434 -12.80 -9.85 2.23
C LEU A 434 -14.12 -10.49 1.76
N GLU A 435 -14.10 -11.31 0.71
CA GLU A 435 -15.26 -12.09 0.29
C GLU A 435 -15.70 -13.07 1.38
N ALA A 436 -14.75 -13.77 2.01
CA ALA A 436 -15.02 -14.66 3.12
C ALA A 436 -15.64 -13.90 4.31
N MET A 437 -15.08 -12.75 4.67
CA MET A 437 -15.65 -11.87 5.72
C MET A 437 -17.05 -11.35 5.36
N ARG A 438 -17.30 -11.02 4.09
CA ARG A 438 -18.62 -10.60 3.60
C ARG A 438 -19.66 -11.72 3.78
N MET A 439 -19.30 -12.96 3.44
CA MET A 439 -20.19 -14.12 3.62
C MET A 439 -20.50 -14.38 5.10
N GLN A 440 -19.50 -14.30 5.97
CA GLN A 440 -19.68 -14.49 7.42
C GLN A 440 -20.60 -13.42 8.02
N THR A 441 -20.32 -12.14 7.74
CA THR A 441 -21.14 -11.04 8.26
C THR A 441 -22.56 -11.03 7.67
N GLU A 442 -22.76 -11.50 6.45
CA GLU A 442 -24.09 -11.69 5.87
C GLU A 442 -24.90 -12.74 6.65
N MET A 443 -24.27 -13.86 7.03
CA MET A 443 -24.92 -14.89 7.86
C MET A 443 -25.27 -14.36 9.25
N GLU A 444 -24.33 -13.68 9.91
CA GLU A 444 -24.57 -13.07 11.22
C GLU A 444 -25.67 -12.01 11.17
N LEU A 445 -25.69 -11.16 10.14
CA LEU A 445 -26.74 -10.16 9.96
C LEU A 445 -28.12 -10.81 9.77
N ARG A 446 -28.20 -11.92 9.02
CA ARG A 446 -29.45 -12.67 8.87
C ARG A 446 -29.92 -13.23 10.21
N MET A 447 -29.02 -13.76 11.03
CA MET A 447 -29.35 -14.27 12.37
C MET A 447 -29.82 -13.14 13.29
N PHE A 448 -29.12 -12.00 13.31
CA PHE A 448 -29.51 -10.80 14.05
C PHE A 448 -30.93 -10.34 13.69
N LYS A 449 -31.23 -10.27 12.38
CA LYS A 449 -32.56 -9.88 11.89
C LYS A 449 -33.68 -10.90 12.19
N GLN A 450 -33.33 -12.18 12.34
CA GLN A 450 -34.30 -13.23 12.69
C GLN A 450 -34.59 -13.26 14.19
N ASN A 451 -33.56 -13.14 15.02
CA ASN A 451 -33.69 -13.18 16.47
C ASN A 451 -32.47 -12.51 17.14
N GLU A 452 -32.64 -11.23 17.48
CA GLU A 452 -31.62 -10.40 18.12
C GLU A 452 -31.11 -10.99 19.45
N TYR A 453 -32.03 -11.51 20.29
CA TYR A 453 -31.68 -12.11 21.57
C TYR A 453 -30.76 -13.34 21.40
N VAL A 454 -31.08 -14.22 20.46
CA VAL A 454 -30.26 -15.41 20.15
C VAL A 454 -28.89 -14.99 19.62
N TYR A 455 -28.82 -13.99 18.74
CA TYR A 455 -27.56 -13.46 18.23
C TYR A 455 -26.65 -12.96 19.35
N HIS A 456 -27.15 -12.10 20.25
CA HIS A 456 -26.34 -11.58 21.36
C HIS A 456 -25.89 -12.70 22.31
N SER A 457 -26.75 -13.66 22.62
CA SER A 457 -26.40 -14.81 23.46
C SER A 457 -25.31 -15.68 22.83
N MET A 458 -25.40 -15.95 21.52
CA MET A 458 -24.39 -16.73 20.79
C MET A 458 -23.05 -16.00 20.73
N ARG A 459 -23.08 -14.70 20.44
CA ARG A 459 -21.88 -13.86 20.38
C ARG A 459 -21.17 -13.79 21.73
N GLU A 460 -21.93 -13.60 22.81
CA GLU A 460 -21.37 -13.60 24.16
C GLU A 460 -20.75 -14.95 24.55
N ALA A 461 -21.38 -16.06 24.16
CA ALA A 461 -20.84 -17.40 24.36
C ALA A 461 -19.53 -17.63 23.59
N ALA A 462 -19.48 -17.18 22.33
CA ALA A 462 -18.30 -17.25 21.47
C ALA A 462 -17.12 -16.44 22.02
N LEU A 463 -17.36 -15.19 22.44
CA LEU A 463 -16.34 -14.33 23.04
C LEU A 463 -15.80 -14.89 24.38
N LYS A 464 -16.62 -15.63 25.13
CA LYS A 464 -16.25 -16.23 26.42
C LYS A 464 -15.70 -17.65 26.30
N ASN A 465 -15.51 -18.18 25.08
CA ASN A 465 -15.07 -19.56 24.82
C ASN A 465 -15.92 -20.61 25.58
N LYS A 466 -17.22 -20.36 25.78
CA LYS A 466 -18.13 -21.27 26.48
C LYS A 466 -18.85 -22.19 25.48
N PRO A 467 -18.96 -23.50 25.75
CA PRO A 467 -19.77 -24.39 24.92
C PRO A 467 -21.25 -23.99 25.01
N MET A 468 -21.89 -23.87 23.86
CA MET A 468 -23.32 -23.56 23.73
C MET A 468 -24.16 -24.74 24.21
N THR A 469 -25.08 -24.51 25.14
CA THR A 469 -26.28 -25.35 25.31
C THR A 469 -27.39 -24.77 24.44
N MET A 470 -27.48 -25.21 23.19
CA MET A 470 -28.67 -24.95 22.36
C MET A 470 -29.55 -26.20 22.30
N ILE A 471 -30.84 -25.98 22.51
CA ILE A 471 -31.90 -26.97 22.24
C ILE A 471 -32.05 -27.02 20.71
N HIS A 472 -31.70 -28.18 20.14
CA HIS A 472 -31.58 -28.55 18.72
C HIS A 472 -30.23 -28.29 18.00
N PRO A 473 -29.72 -29.29 17.23
CA PRO A 473 -28.35 -29.30 16.76
C PRO A 473 -28.21 -28.58 15.41
N ILE A 474 -27.44 -27.48 15.38
CA ILE A 474 -26.79 -26.99 14.16
C ILE A 474 -25.27 -27.00 14.44
N VAL A 475 -24.56 -27.82 13.68
CA VAL A 475 -23.13 -28.14 13.85
C VAL A 475 -22.28 -27.07 13.16
N TYR A 476 -21.99 -25.92 13.78
CA TYR A 476 -21.02 -24.95 13.21
C TYR A 476 -20.39 -24.00 14.25
N CYS A 477 -19.72 -24.53 15.29
CA CYS A 477 -19.14 -23.69 16.36
C CYS A 477 -17.62 -23.85 16.59
N GLN A 478 -16.86 -24.35 15.61
CA GLN A 478 -15.40 -24.52 15.76
C GLN A 478 -14.51 -23.50 15.01
N GLN A 479 -15.07 -22.65 14.14
CA GLN A 479 -14.27 -21.66 13.37
C GLN A 479 -14.20 -20.26 13.99
N LEU A 480 -14.93 -20.00 15.08
CA LEU A 480 -14.92 -18.69 15.74
C LEU A 480 -13.59 -18.38 16.43
N SER A 481 -12.89 -19.36 17.02
CA SER A 481 -11.66 -19.09 17.79
C SER A 481 -10.42 -18.83 16.93
N GLU A 482 -10.33 -19.39 15.72
CA GLU A 482 -9.16 -19.20 14.84
C GLU A 482 -9.18 -17.83 14.15
N CYS A 483 -10.35 -17.34 13.72
CA CYS A 483 -10.51 -15.98 13.17
C CYS A 483 -10.34 -14.87 14.23
N LEU A 484 -10.64 -15.15 15.51
CA LEU A 484 -10.56 -14.17 16.59
C LEU A 484 -9.11 -13.87 17.03
N CYS A 485 -8.17 -14.82 16.89
CA CYS A 485 -6.78 -14.64 17.34
C CYS A 485 -5.81 -14.21 16.23
N GLU A 486 -5.97 -14.67 14.98
CA GLU A 486 -5.03 -14.34 13.90
C GLU A 486 -5.22 -12.92 13.34
N ASN A 487 -6.38 -12.32 13.59
CA ASN A 487 -6.70 -10.94 13.24
C ASN A 487 -6.34 -9.92 14.34
N LEU A 488 -5.76 -10.35 15.47
CA LEU A 488 -5.31 -9.46 16.56
C LEU A 488 -3.83 -9.03 16.45
N CYS A 489 -3.11 -9.55 15.45
CA CYS A 489 -1.84 -8.99 14.96
C CYS A 489 -2.04 -8.19 13.65
N ILE A 490 -3.23 -7.60 13.46
CA ILE A 490 -3.59 -6.70 12.35
C ILE A 490 -3.04 -5.30 12.62
#